data_AF-A0A8S3CCV6-F1
#
_entry.id   AF-A0A8S3CCV6-F1
#
_cell.length_a   1.000
_cell.length_b   1.000
_cell.length_c   1.000
_cell.angle_alpha   90.00
_cell.angle_beta   90.00
_cell.angle_gamma   90.00
#
_symmetry.space_group_name_H-M   'P 1'
#
loop_
_entity.id
_entity.type
_entity.pdbx_description
1 polymer ?
#
loop_
_entity_poly.entity_id
_entity_poly.type
_entity_poly.pdbx_seq_one_letter_code
_entity_poly.pdbx_strand_id
1 'polypeptide(L)'
;MFSCLCVFVFLFPFANGRIHNLNIIDDNRQQILLSTFGFLRGGTMNFNVTDFTYDKAGVGKGSMFGFSIAKAKTSGIAEYLQSHSSRSCGFYQSEEANEIPHAYFQIDHKSEKPKITIIRYSVDFDLLDIEYETQTNLDPSNTNQTLKSNVTTPSVKKFEKNETLINEIPMQRIGGAQHRFRFQFQVIVRRKSEEGLYNLYFHNCFNTTDSHLNQRPLNINLTAILIERNLDNYLSAGEMPLPVLYFTWAVIYFLSGFYWIFVLKTS
;
A
#
# COMPACT_ATOMS: atom_id res chain seq x y z
N MET A 1 -36.45 30.00 -15.71
CA MET A 1 -35.18 30.10 -14.94
C MET A 1 -34.96 28.92 -13.99
N PHE A 2 -36.01 28.33 -13.39
CA PHE A 2 -35.90 27.12 -12.56
C PHE A 2 -35.45 25.84 -13.30
N SER A 3 -35.68 25.73 -14.61
CA SER A 3 -35.33 24.53 -15.39
C SER A 3 -33.82 24.33 -15.59
N CYS A 4 -32.98 25.36 -15.47
CA CYS A 4 -31.53 25.23 -15.63
C CYS A 4 -30.84 24.71 -14.35
N LEU A 5 -31.43 24.96 -13.18
CA LEU A 5 -30.83 24.61 -11.89
C LEU A 5 -30.88 23.10 -11.61
N CYS A 6 -31.91 22.41 -12.11
CA CYS A 6 -32.06 20.95 -11.95
C CYS A 6 -31.11 20.14 -12.84
N VAL A 7 -30.59 20.71 -13.93
CA VAL A 7 -29.70 19.99 -14.87
C VAL A 7 -28.28 19.81 -14.31
N PHE A 8 -27.82 20.71 -13.44
CA PHE A 8 -26.48 20.63 -12.85
C PHE A 8 -26.34 19.57 -11.75
N VAL A 9 -27.44 19.10 -11.16
CA VAL A 9 -27.43 18.13 -10.04
C VAL A 9 -27.32 16.67 -10.52
N PHE A 10 -27.59 16.39 -11.80
CA PHE A 10 -27.64 15.03 -12.35
C PHE A 10 -26.35 14.53 -13.02
N LEU A 11 -25.26 15.31 -12.99
CA LEU A 11 -23.96 14.93 -13.55
C LEU A 11 -22.95 14.68 -12.43
N PHE A 12 -23.22 13.72 -11.53
CA PHE A 12 -22.20 13.18 -10.64
C PHE A 12 -21.54 11.97 -11.31
N PRO A 13 -20.33 12.11 -11.90
CA PRO A 13 -19.59 10.94 -12.34
C PRO A 13 -19.20 10.10 -11.12
N PHE A 14 -19.35 8.78 -11.23
CA PHE A 14 -18.71 7.84 -10.33
C PHE A 14 -17.20 7.99 -10.49
N ALA A 15 -16.55 8.62 -9.51
CA ALA A 15 -15.09 8.73 -9.49
C ALA A 15 -14.51 7.43 -8.93
N ASN A 16 -13.79 6.68 -9.75
CA ASN A 16 -12.94 5.60 -9.27
C ASN A 16 -11.68 6.21 -8.64
N GLY A 17 -11.48 6.04 -7.34
CA GLY A 17 -10.37 6.63 -6.60
C GLY A 17 -9.22 5.66 -6.31
N ARG A 18 -7.99 6.18 -6.41
CA ARG A 18 -6.70 5.70 -5.84
C ARG A 18 -6.39 4.19 -5.89
N ILE A 19 -6.28 3.64 -7.10
CA ILE A 19 -5.59 2.36 -7.35
C ILE A 19 -4.22 2.68 -7.95
N HIS A 20 -3.14 2.25 -7.29
CA HIS A 20 -1.79 2.51 -7.79
C HIS A 20 -1.27 1.30 -8.57
N ASN A 21 -1.00 1.52 -9.85
CA ASN A 21 -0.24 0.59 -10.66
C ASN A 21 1.23 0.99 -10.56
N LEU A 22 1.98 0.30 -9.71
CA LEU A 22 3.39 0.54 -9.48
C LEU A 22 4.18 -0.24 -10.52
N ASN A 23 4.97 0.46 -11.33
CA ASN A 23 5.85 -0.16 -12.31
C ASN A 23 7.24 0.47 -12.22
N ILE A 24 8.14 -0.26 -11.57
CA ILE A 24 9.55 0.11 -11.40
C ILE A 24 10.33 -0.75 -12.38
N ILE A 25 11.13 -0.13 -13.24
CA ILE A 25 11.93 -0.81 -14.25
C ILE A 25 13.36 -0.29 -14.13
N ASP A 26 14.31 -1.21 -14.10
CA ASP A 26 15.74 -0.95 -14.15
C ASP A 26 16.22 0.02 -13.06
N ASP A 27 15.67 -0.11 -11.85
CA ASP A 27 15.95 0.79 -10.73
C ASP A 27 16.94 0.16 -9.76
N ASN A 28 17.92 0.94 -9.31
CA ASN A 28 18.99 0.50 -8.41
C ASN A 28 19.01 1.27 -7.08
N ARG A 29 17.99 2.08 -6.79
CA ARG A 29 17.88 2.83 -5.54
C ARG A 29 17.72 1.87 -4.37
N GLN A 30 18.47 2.11 -3.30
CA GLN A 30 18.43 1.29 -2.09
C GLN A 30 17.09 1.34 -1.36
N GLN A 31 16.36 2.45 -1.50
CA GLN A 31 15.05 2.63 -0.90
C GLN A 31 14.15 3.46 -1.81
N ILE A 32 12.88 3.06 -1.90
CA ILE A 32 11.86 3.74 -2.70
C ILE A 32 10.58 3.85 -1.86
N LEU A 33 10.06 5.07 -1.69
CA LEU A 33 8.72 5.29 -1.13
C LEU A 33 7.67 4.89 -2.18
N LEU A 34 6.85 3.89 -1.89
CA LEU A 34 5.80 3.40 -2.77
C LEU A 34 4.47 4.13 -2.55
N SER A 35 4.08 4.34 -1.29
CA SER A 35 2.86 5.07 -0.95
C SER A 35 2.90 5.64 0.47
N THR A 36 2.10 6.69 0.67
CA THR A 36 1.77 7.30 1.96
C THR A 36 0.25 7.39 2.09
N PHE A 37 -0.33 6.70 3.07
CA PHE A 37 -1.79 6.59 3.23
C PHE A 37 -2.21 6.58 4.69
N GLY A 38 -3.25 7.37 5.01
CA GLY A 38 -3.84 7.44 6.35
C GLY A 38 -4.94 6.41 6.50
N PHE A 39 -4.73 5.40 7.35
CA PHE A 39 -5.70 4.35 7.62
C PHE A 39 -6.54 4.67 8.87
N LEU A 40 -7.85 4.44 8.75
CA LEU A 40 -8.80 4.39 9.86
C LEU A 40 -9.08 2.93 10.23
N ARG A 41 -9.74 2.69 11.37
CA ARG A 41 -10.19 1.35 11.74
C ARG A 41 -11.09 0.76 10.65
N GLY A 42 -10.79 -0.47 10.26
CA GLY A 42 -11.40 -1.16 9.13
C GLY A 42 -10.75 -0.86 7.78
N GLY A 43 -9.73 0.00 7.74
CA GLY A 43 -8.93 0.26 6.54
C GLY A 43 -8.08 -0.95 6.15
N THR A 44 -7.86 -1.11 4.85
CA THR A 44 -7.11 -2.23 4.28
C THR A 44 -6.14 -1.75 3.22
N MET A 45 -4.93 -2.33 3.24
CA MET A 45 -3.94 -2.19 2.17
C MET A 45 -3.75 -3.55 1.50
N ASN A 46 -4.16 -3.69 0.25
CA ASN A 46 -3.90 -4.88 -0.55
C ASN A 46 -2.72 -4.62 -1.49
N PHE A 47 -1.67 -5.42 -1.37
CA PHE A 47 -0.48 -5.31 -2.19
C PHE A 47 -0.26 -6.61 -2.97
N ASN A 48 -0.45 -6.51 -4.29
CA ASN A 48 -0.34 -7.64 -5.21
C ASN A 48 0.84 -7.42 -6.16
N VAL A 49 1.93 -8.14 -5.93
CA VAL A 49 3.13 -8.11 -6.77
C VAL A 49 3.00 -9.18 -7.84
N THR A 50 2.71 -8.74 -9.06
CA THR A 50 2.54 -9.64 -10.21
C THR A 50 3.86 -10.03 -10.84
N ASP A 51 4.87 -9.16 -10.73
CA ASP A 51 6.20 -9.41 -11.28
C ASP A 51 7.27 -8.74 -10.42
N PHE A 52 8.15 -9.53 -9.83
CA PHE A 52 9.36 -9.06 -9.18
C PHE A 52 10.56 -9.78 -9.78
N THR A 53 11.47 -9.02 -10.39
CA THR A 53 12.74 -9.52 -10.94
C THR A 53 13.91 -8.70 -10.48
N TYR A 54 15.07 -9.35 -10.36
CA TYR A 54 16.33 -8.68 -10.05
C TYR A 54 17.47 -9.23 -10.92
N ASP A 55 18.46 -8.38 -11.23
CA ASP A 55 19.65 -8.82 -11.96
C ASP A 55 20.59 -9.61 -11.04
N LYS A 56 20.75 -10.91 -11.31
CA LYS A 56 21.67 -11.79 -10.59
C LYS A 56 23.12 -11.27 -10.60
N ALA A 57 23.53 -10.59 -11.66
CA ALA A 57 24.91 -10.12 -11.80
C ALA A 57 25.30 -9.05 -10.77
N GLY A 58 24.32 -8.34 -10.20
CA GLY A 58 24.50 -7.36 -9.12
C GLY A 58 24.28 -7.93 -7.71
N VAL A 59 23.89 -9.20 -7.55
CA VAL A 59 23.56 -9.78 -6.24
C VAL A 59 24.84 -10.23 -5.53
N GLY A 60 25.26 -9.46 -4.53
CA GLY A 60 26.35 -9.81 -3.61
C GLY A 60 25.92 -10.80 -2.53
N LYS A 61 26.90 -11.35 -1.78
CA LYS A 61 26.64 -12.33 -0.69
C LYS A 61 25.71 -11.81 0.42
N GLY A 62 25.56 -10.50 0.56
CA GLY A 62 24.70 -9.86 1.56
C GLY A 62 23.45 -9.16 1.01
N SER A 63 23.13 -9.25 -0.29
CA SER A 63 21.99 -8.52 -0.84
C SER A 63 20.65 -9.05 -0.31
N MET A 64 19.79 -8.15 0.13
CA MET A 64 18.46 -8.40 0.68
C MET A 64 17.43 -7.48 0.00
N PHE A 65 16.26 -8.03 -0.26
CA PHE A 65 15.13 -7.27 -0.81
C PHE A 65 13.96 -7.37 0.14
N GLY A 66 13.06 -6.39 0.05
CA GLY A 66 11.79 -6.49 0.71
C GLY A 66 11.11 -5.15 0.88
N PHE A 67 10.15 -5.11 1.79
CA PHE A 67 9.32 -3.95 2.02
C PHE A 67 9.30 -3.60 3.49
N SER A 68 9.02 -2.34 3.80
CA SER A 68 8.66 -1.95 5.16
C SER A 68 7.42 -1.10 5.16
N ILE A 69 6.62 -1.27 6.21
CA ILE A 69 5.49 -0.43 6.54
C ILE A 69 5.83 0.29 7.83
N ALA A 70 5.81 1.61 7.79
CA ALA A 70 6.10 2.47 8.91
C ALA A 70 4.84 3.26 9.29
N LYS A 71 4.49 3.30 10.57
CA LYS A 71 3.47 4.24 11.06
C LYS A 71 4.16 5.51 11.54
N ALA A 72 3.75 6.67 11.03
CA ALA A 72 4.26 7.95 11.48
C ALA A 72 3.70 8.29 12.87
N LYS A 73 4.57 8.72 13.81
CA LYS A 73 4.18 9.19 15.16
C LYS A 73 3.56 10.60 15.08
N THR A 74 3.93 11.37 14.06
CA THR A 74 3.38 12.72 13.79
C THR A 74 2.79 12.83 12.38
N SER A 75 1.78 13.69 12.20
CA SER A 75 0.97 13.84 10.97
C SER A 75 1.73 14.35 9.73
N GLY A 76 3.06 14.50 9.81
CA GLY A 76 3.92 15.03 8.77
C GLY A 76 5.07 14.08 8.44
N ILE A 77 5.56 14.16 7.20
CA ILE A 77 6.58 13.34 6.52
C ILE A 77 7.97 13.32 7.23
N ALA A 78 8.10 13.91 8.42
CA ALA A 78 9.36 14.34 9.02
C ALA A 78 10.00 13.35 10.02
N GLU A 79 9.58 12.09 10.10
CA GLU A 79 10.17 11.14 11.08
C GLU A 79 11.15 10.14 10.47
N TYR A 80 11.11 9.91 9.14
CA TYR A 80 12.07 9.01 8.48
C TYR A 80 13.35 9.71 8.00
N LEU A 81 13.31 11.03 7.80
CA LEU A 81 14.51 11.80 7.43
C LEU A 81 15.53 11.95 8.57
N GLN A 82 15.15 11.64 9.81
CA GLN A 82 16.00 11.87 10.99
C GLN A 82 16.75 10.65 11.54
N SER A 83 16.43 9.41 11.15
CA SER A 83 17.10 8.23 11.73
C SER A 83 18.15 7.53 10.86
N HIS A 84 18.32 7.89 9.58
CA HIS A 84 19.33 7.22 8.73
C HIS A 84 20.16 8.24 7.93
N SER A 85 21.02 8.95 8.66
CA SER A 85 22.22 9.56 8.08
C SER A 85 23.02 8.49 7.32
N SER A 86 22.97 8.57 5.99
CA SER A 86 24.02 8.12 5.06
C SER A 86 24.69 6.77 5.37
N ARG A 87 24.04 5.62 5.05
CA ARG A 87 24.64 4.47 4.30
C ARG A 87 24.01 3.10 4.55
N SER A 88 23.13 2.90 5.54
CA SER A 88 22.53 1.57 5.77
C SER A 88 21.10 1.51 5.19
N CYS A 89 20.88 0.53 4.31
CA CYS A 89 19.56 0.21 3.80
C CYS A 89 18.69 -0.35 4.94
N GLY A 90 17.36 -0.13 4.91
CA GLY A 90 16.46 -0.26 6.07
C GLY A 90 16.38 -1.62 6.77
N PHE A 91 17.00 -2.69 6.23
CA PHE A 91 17.15 -3.99 6.89
C PHE A 91 18.43 -4.10 7.76
N TYR A 92 19.36 -3.16 7.65
CA TYR A 92 20.57 -3.08 8.48
C TYR A 92 20.35 -2.04 9.58
N GLN A 93 19.78 -2.47 10.71
CA GLN A 93 19.56 -1.58 11.86
C GLN A 93 20.48 -1.91 13.04
N SER A 94 21.04 -0.83 13.61
CA SER A 94 21.63 -0.80 14.95
C SER A 94 20.52 -0.73 16.01
N GLU A 95 20.85 -1.11 17.24
CA GLU A 95 19.93 -1.29 18.37
C GLU A 95 19.11 -0.04 18.78
N GLU A 96 19.38 1.14 18.21
CA GLU A 96 18.71 2.41 18.53
C GLU A 96 17.41 2.68 17.75
N ALA A 97 17.07 1.87 16.74
CA ALA A 97 15.90 2.12 15.89
C ALA A 97 14.56 1.56 16.42
N ASN A 98 14.52 1.09 17.67
CA ASN A 98 13.34 0.48 18.30
C ASN A 98 12.19 1.45 18.60
N GLU A 99 12.34 2.75 18.34
CA GLU A 99 11.32 3.76 18.68
C GLU A 99 10.27 3.98 17.59
N ILE A 100 10.56 3.63 16.33
CA ILE A 100 9.62 3.82 15.24
C ILE A 100 8.87 2.50 14.97
N PRO A 101 7.53 2.51 15.05
CA PRO A 101 6.72 1.33 14.85
C PRO A 101 6.76 0.91 13.35
N HIS A 102 7.33 -0.27 13.08
CA HIS A 102 7.61 -0.77 11.74
C HIS A 102 7.31 -2.28 11.62
N ALA A 103 6.78 -2.68 10.45
CA ALA A 103 6.80 -4.08 10.02
C ALA A 103 7.63 -4.22 8.74
N TYR A 104 8.52 -5.21 8.74
CA TYR A 104 9.39 -5.56 7.63
C TYR A 104 8.92 -6.85 6.97
N PHE A 105 8.95 -6.85 5.64
CA PHE A 105 8.61 -7.98 4.79
C PHE A 105 9.87 -8.36 4.02
N GLN A 106 10.70 -9.21 4.63
CA GLN A 106 11.99 -9.61 4.08
C GLN A 106 11.81 -10.75 3.08
N ILE A 107 12.28 -10.56 1.85
CA ILE A 107 12.22 -11.57 0.79
C ILE A 107 13.38 -12.55 0.93
N ASP A 108 13.07 -13.80 1.25
CA ASP A 108 13.99 -14.93 1.11
C ASP A 108 13.86 -15.54 -0.29
N HIS A 109 14.68 -14.99 -1.20
CA HIS A 109 14.74 -15.42 -2.59
C HIS A 109 15.71 -16.59 -2.84
N LYS A 110 16.55 -16.93 -1.85
CA LYS A 110 17.64 -17.93 -2.01
C LYS A 110 17.17 -19.34 -1.68
N SER A 111 16.15 -19.47 -0.83
CA SER A 111 15.56 -20.75 -0.48
C SER A 111 14.87 -21.46 -1.66
N GLU A 112 14.88 -22.80 -1.66
CA GLU A 112 14.18 -23.62 -2.66
C GLU A 112 12.69 -23.29 -2.75
N LYS A 113 12.08 -23.04 -1.58
CA LYS A 113 10.74 -22.49 -1.44
C LYS A 113 10.86 -21.03 -1.04
N PRO A 114 10.77 -20.08 -1.99
CA PRO A 114 10.91 -18.66 -1.67
C PRO A 114 9.76 -18.21 -0.77
N LYS A 115 10.08 -17.38 0.20
CA LYS A 115 9.12 -16.89 1.20
C LYS A 115 9.41 -15.46 1.61
N ILE A 116 8.42 -14.80 2.17
CA ILE A 116 8.56 -13.50 2.82
C ILE A 116 8.47 -13.71 4.30
N THR A 117 9.50 -13.32 5.04
CA THR A 117 9.50 -13.31 6.49
C THR A 117 8.99 -11.95 6.98
N ILE A 118 8.01 -11.98 7.87
CA ILE A 118 7.46 -10.79 8.49
C ILE A 118 8.14 -10.58 9.84
N ILE A 119 8.76 -9.42 10.01
CA ILE A 119 9.40 -9.01 11.26
C ILE A 119 8.68 -7.76 11.76
N ARG A 120 8.09 -7.83 12.95
CA ARG A 120 7.33 -6.74 13.56
C ARG A 120 8.18 -6.11 14.66
N TYR A 121 8.24 -4.79 14.68
CA TYR A 121 8.89 -4.00 15.71
C TYR A 121 7.88 -3.03 16.30
N SER A 122 7.91 -2.90 17.63
CA SER A 122 7.01 -2.09 18.47
C SER A 122 5.65 -2.70 18.75
N VAL A 123 5.14 -2.37 19.95
CA VAL A 123 3.85 -2.79 20.51
C VAL A 123 2.67 -2.43 19.58
N ASP A 124 2.80 -1.34 18.82
CA ASP A 124 1.77 -0.88 17.89
C ASP A 124 1.63 -1.79 16.64
N PHE A 125 2.69 -2.51 16.26
CA PHE A 125 2.67 -3.44 15.12
C PHE A 125 2.57 -4.90 15.54
N ASP A 126 2.84 -5.23 16.80
CA ASP A 126 2.73 -6.60 17.33
C ASP A 126 1.39 -7.23 17.03
N LEU A 127 0.33 -6.43 16.94
CA LEU A 127 -1.00 -6.94 16.67
C LEU A 127 -1.48 -6.73 15.23
N LEU A 128 -0.75 -5.97 14.40
CA LEU A 128 -1.19 -5.60 13.06
C LEU A 128 -1.48 -6.84 12.22
N ASP A 129 -2.71 -6.91 11.71
CA ASP A 129 -3.20 -8.09 11.04
C ASP A 129 -2.73 -8.14 9.59
N ILE A 130 -2.18 -9.28 9.21
CA ILE A 130 -1.62 -9.52 7.89
C ILE A 130 -2.17 -10.83 7.38
N GLU A 131 -2.95 -10.73 6.31
CA GLU A 131 -3.55 -11.86 5.63
C GLU A 131 -2.88 -12.05 4.27
N TYR A 132 -2.84 -13.28 3.79
CA TYR A 132 -2.41 -13.59 2.43
C TYR A 132 -3.34 -14.63 1.85
N GLU A 133 -3.56 -14.55 0.55
CA GLU A 133 -4.31 -15.56 -0.17
C GLU A 133 -3.36 -16.34 -1.07
N THR A 134 -3.37 -17.67 -0.96
CA THR A 134 -2.64 -18.50 -1.91
C THR A 134 -3.42 -18.54 -3.21
N GLN A 135 -2.80 -18.09 -4.31
CA GLN A 135 -3.38 -18.23 -5.65
C GLN A 135 -3.39 -19.72 -6.03
N THR A 136 -4.38 -20.46 -5.55
CA THR A 136 -4.67 -21.81 -6.06
C THR A 136 -5.28 -21.65 -7.46
N ASN A 137 -4.63 -22.26 -8.45
CA ASN A 137 -5.01 -22.37 -9.87
C ASN A 137 -6.28 -21.61 -10.30
N LEU A 138 -6.10 -20.40 -10.82
CA LEU A 138 -7.08 -19.78 -11.72
C LEU A 138 -7.05 -20.54 -13.05
N ASP A 139 -7.98 -21.47 -13.22
CA ASP A 139 -8.32 -22.05 -14.52
C ASP A 139 -9.19 -21.04 -15.28
N PRO A 140 -8.78 -20.53 -16.45
CA PRO A 140 -9.52 -19.51 -17.17
C PRO A 140 -10.56 -20.19 -18.07
N SER A 141 -11.71 -20.56 -17.53
CA SER A 141 -12.87 -20.86 -18.38
C SER A 141 -14.20 -20.72 -17.62
N ASN A 142 -14.85 -19.57 -17.84
CA ASN A 142 -16.29 -19.38 -18.04
C ASN A 142 -16.70 -17.98 -17.56
N THR A 143 -16.25 -16.97 -18.29
CA THR A 143 -17.01 -15.72 -18.40
C THR A 143 -18.27 -16.05 -19.18
N ASN A 144 -19.41 -16.10 -18.49
CA ASN A 144 -20.73 -15.70 -19.02
C ASN A 144 -21.78 -15.69 -17.90
N GLN A 145 -22.55 -14.59 -17.88
CA GLN A 145 -23.87 -14.39 -17.26
C GLN A 145 -23.94 -13.72 -15.87
N THR A 146 -24.10 -12.39 -15.92
CA THR A 146 -25.23 -11.60 -15.39
C THR A 146 -25.88 -11.99 -14.04
N LEU A 147 -25.80 -11.04 -13.09
CA LEU A 147 -26.77 -10.72 -12.03
C LEU A 147 -28.06 -11.56 -12.01
N LYS A 148 -28.14 -12.48 -11.04
CA LYS A 148 -29.40 -12.82 -10.36
C LYS A 148 -29.13 -12.94 -8.86
N SER A 149 -29.71 -12.02 -8.09
CA SER A 149 -29.92 -12.18 -6.66
C SER A 149 -30.66 -13.48 -6.42
N ASN A 150 -30.13 -14.35 -5.57
CA ASN A 150 -30.93 -15.25 -4.75
C ASN A 150 -30.15 -15.57 -3.49
N VAL A 151 -30.65 -15.03 -2.39
CA VAL A 151 -30.27 -15.34 -1.02
C VAL A 151 -30.56 -16.81 -0.80
N THR A 152 -29.52 -17.65 -0.72
CA THR A 152 -29.58 -18.87 0.08
C THR A 152 -28.19 -19.13 0.64
N THR A 153 -28.16 -19.10 1.97
CA THR A 153 -27.02 -19.13 2.87
C THR A 153 -26.13 -20.37 2.69
N PRO A 154 -24.83 -20.23 2.39
CA PRO A 154 -23.84 -21.22 2.77
C PRO A 154 -23.31 -20.85 4.16
N SER A 155 -23.42 -21.81 5.06
CA SER A 155 -23.03 -21.78 6.47
C SER A 155 -21.75 -21.00 6.74
N VAL A 156 -21.91 -19.81 7.32
CA VAL A 156 -20.83 -19.05 7.94
C VAL A 156 -20.25 -19.92 9.06
N LYS A 157 -19.09 -20.54 8.80
CA LYS A 157 -18.26 -21.09 9.85
C LYS A 157 -17.84 -19.90 10.73
N LYS A 158 -18.47 -19.81 11.89
CA LYS A 158 -18.09 -18.91 12.98
C LYS A 158 -16.66 -19.30 13.38
N PHE A 159 -15.66 -18.52 12.94
CA PHE A 159 -14.28 -18.80 13.30
C PHE A 159 -14.01 -18.23 14.70
N GLU A 160 -13.67 -19.15 15.57
CA GLU A 160 -13.47 -18.97 16.99
C GLU A 160 -12.03 -18.51 17.21
N LYS A 161 -11.93 -17.29 17.71
CA LYS A 161 -10.79 -16.58 18.29
C LYS A 161 -9.71 -17.52 18.85
N ASN A 162 -8.58 -17.63 18.13
CA ASN A 162 -7.20 -17.80 18.59
C ASN A 162 -6.27 -17.72 17.35
N GLU A 163 -6.23 -16.56 16.70
CA GLU A 163 -5.38 -16.34 15.51
C GLU A 163 -3.93 -16.10 15.95
N THR A 164 -3.06 -17.10 15.75
CA THR A 164 -1.62 -16.90 15.79
C THR A 164 -1.23 -16.00 14.60
N LEU A 165 -0.58 -14.88 14.88
CA LEU A 165 -0.10 -13.95 13.86
C LEU A 165 0.78 -14.68 12.84
N ILE A 166 0.51 -14.44 11.55
CA ILE A 166 1.30 -15.00 10.47
C ILE A 166 2.67 -14.33 10.45
N ASN A 167 3.74 -15.13 10.32
CA ASN A 167 5.12 -14.66 10.24
C ASN A 167 5.78 -14.95 8.90
N GLU A 168 5.15 -15.76 8.04
CA GLU A 168 5.70 -16.16 6.75
C GLU A 168 4.62 -16.15 5.67
N ILE A 169 4.96 -15.60 4.50
CA ILE A 169 4.10 -15.60 3.32
C ILE A 169 4.82 -16.38 2.21
N PRO A 170 4.23 -17.46 1.67
CA PRO A 170 4.84 -18.19 0.58
C PRO A 170 4.87 -17.33 -0.69
N MET A 171 5.97 -17.42 -1.44
CA MET A 171 6.09 -16.77 -2.75
C MET A 171 6.04 -17.80 -3.86
N GLN A 172 5.56 -17.38 -5.04
CA GLN A 172 5.53 -18.23 -6.22
C GLN A 172 6.56 -17.77 -7.25
N ARG A 173 7.34 -18.71 -7.77
CA ARG A 173 8.27 -18.49 -8.89
C ARG A 173 7.50 -18.52 -10.21
N ILE A 174 7.70 -17.51 -11.07
CA ILE A 174 6.99 -17.41 -12.35
C ILE A 174 7.80 -18.11 -13.45
N GLY A 175 7.16 -19.04 -14.18
CA GLY A 175 7.68 -19.59 -15.43
C GLY A 175 9.04 -20.32 -15.35
N GLY A 176 9.41 -20.86 -14.18
CA GLY A 176 10.70 -21.55 -13.99
C GLY A 176 11.94 -20.64 -14.02
N ALA A 177 11.76 -19.33 -14.16
CA ALA A 177 12.86 -18.38 -14.11
C ALA A 177 13.43 -18.29 -12.67
N GLN A 178 14.75 -18.39 -12.54
CA GLN A 178 15.45 -18.44 -11.25
C GLN A 178 15.36 -17.13 -10.43
N HIS A 179 14.89 -16.02 -11.03
CA HIS A 179 14.91 -14.69 -10.40
C HIS A 179 13.61 -13.90 -10.61
N ARG A 180 12.48 -14.58 -10.87
CA ARG A 180 11.18 -13.94 -11.11
C ARG A 180 10.11 -14.48 -10.17
N PHE A 181 9.44 -13.60 -9.43
CA PHE A 181 8.52 -13.98 -8.36
C PHE A 181 7.22 -13.19 -8.40
N ARG A 182 6.15 -13.81 -7.89
CA ARG A 182 4.88 -13.15 -7.56
C ARG A 182 4.43 -13.52 -6.15
N PHE A 183 3.75 -12.59 -5.50
CA PHE A 183 3.18 -12.77 -4.17
C PHE A 183 2.15 -11.68 -3.92
N GLN A 184 1.27 -11.92 -2.96
CA GLN A 184 0.26 -10.96 -2.55
C GLN A 184 0.06 -11.03 -1.04
N PHE A 185 -0.19 -9.88 -0.43
CA PHE A 185 -0.56 -9.80 0.98
C PHE A 185 -1.47 -8.61 1.21
N GLN A 186 -2.26 -8.70 2.28
CA GLN A 186 -3.16 -7.66 2.74
C GLN A 186 -2.83 -7.31 4.17
N VAL A 187 -2.78 -6.02 4.46
CA VAL A 187 -2.66 -5.48 5.81
C VAL A 187 -3.99 -4.88 6.23
N ILE A 188 -4.44 -5.19 7.44
CA ILE A 188 -5.76 -4.81 7.95
C ILE A 188 -5.61 -4.07 9.28
N VAL A 189 -6.16 -2.86 9.34
CA VAL A 189 -6.20 -2.04 10.55
C VAL A 189 -7.47 -2.40 11.33
N ARG A 190 -7.38 -3.37 12.25
CA ARG A 190 -8.56 -3.88 12.98
C ARG A 190 -8.90 -3.04 14.22
N ARG A 191 -7.90 -2.45 14.87
CA ARG A 191 -8.05 -1.69 16.13
C ARG A 191 -7.99 -0.18 15.90
N LYS A 192 -8.58 0.55 16.84
CA LYS A 192 -8.52 2.02 16.85
C LYS A 192 -7.12 2.56 17.17
N SER A 193 -6.34 1.85 17.98
CA SER A 193 -4.94 2.20 18.28
C SER A 193 -4.03 2.12 17.06
N GLU A 194 -4.42 1.35 16.04
CA GLU A 194 -3.68 1.19 14.78
C GLU A 194 -4.03 2.28 13.76
N GLU A 195 -4.97 3.17 14.05
CA GLU A 195 -5.26 4.30 13.15
C GLU A 195 -4.02 5.20 13.04
N GLY A 196 -3.73 5.70 11.84
CA GLY A 196 -2.58 6.56 11.62
C GLY A 196 -2.18 6.71 10.16
N LEU A 197 -1.10 7.47 9.95
CA LEU A 197 -0.48 7.66 8.65
C LEU A 197 0.61 6.61 8.45
N TYR A 198 0.51 5.84 7.37
CA TYR A 198 1.42 4.75 7.05
C TYR A 198 2.21 5.06 5.78
N ASN A 199 3.48 4.68 5.78
CA ASN A 199 4.36 4.75 4.63
C ASN A 199 4.80 3.34 4.24
N LEU A 200 4.62 2.99 2.97
CA LEU A 200 5.10 1.75 2.38
C LEU A 200 6.38 2.03 1.60
N TYR A 201 7.45 1.31 1.94
CA TYR A 201 8.74 1.39 1.29
C TYR A 201 9.13 0.07 0.65
N PHE A 202 9.84 0.15 -0.46
CA PHE A 202 10.64 -0.94 -1.01
C PHE A 202 12.11 -0.71 -0.69
N HIS A 203 12.81 -1.79 -0.34
CA HIS A 203 14.22 -1.81 0.03
C HIS A 203 14.99 -2.77 -0.89
N ASN A 204 16.06 -2.23 -1.49
CA ASN A 204 17.04 -2.94 -2.31
C ASN A 204 18.40 -2.83 -1.63
N CYS A 205 18.57 -3.62 -0.57
CA CYS A 205 19.78 -3.58 0.24
C CYS A 205 20.88 -4.40 -0.42
N PHE A 206 22.02 -3.77 -0.70
CA PHE A 206 23.23 -4.45 -1.12
C PHE A 206 24.38 -4.03 -0.19
N ASN A 207 25.31 -4.96 0.03
CA ASN A 207 26.40 -4.72 0.95
C ASN A 207 27.53 -3.91 0.27
N THR A 208 27.72 -2.67 0.72
CA THR A 208 28.75 -1.74 0.24
C THR A 208 30.14 -1.99 0.86
N THR A 209 30.30 -2.94 1.79
CA THR A 209 31.60 -3.17 2.47
C THR A 209 32.66 -3.81 1.56
N ASP A 210 32.30 -4.21 0.34
CA ASP A 210 33.27 -4.74 -0.62
C ASP A 210 33.80 -3.59 -1.50
N SER A 211 34.74 -2.84 -0.93
CA SER A 211 35.43 -1.71 -1.53
C SER A 211 36.42 -2.11 -2.65
N HIS A 212 36.01 -3.01 -3.54
CA HIS A 212 36.73 -3.35 -4.76
C HIS A 212 35.85 -3.10 -5.99
N LEU A 213 35.71 -1.81 -6.32
CA LEU A 213 35.77 -1.21 -7.67
C LEU A 213 34.96 -1.79 -8.87
N ASN A 214 34.11 -2.81 -8.76
CA ASN A 214 33.38 -3.38 -9.91
C ASN A 214 32.03 -4.05 -9.55
N GLN A 215 31.30 -3.56 -8.55
CA GLN A 215 29.93 -4.06 -8.34
C GLN A 215 29.00 -3.42 -9.38
N ARG A 216 28.43 -4.25 -10.26
CA ARG A 216 27.36 -3.82 -11.17
C ARG A 216 26.18 -3.32 -10.34
N PRO A 217 25.47 -2.28 -10.80
CA PRO A 217 24.27 -1.82 -10.11
C PRO A 217 23.26 -2.97 -10.02
N LEU A 218 22.65 -3.13 -8.85
CA LEU A 218 21.64 -4.17 -8.61
C LEU A 218 20.27 -3.64 -9.06
N ASN A 219 20.00 -3.81 -10.34
CA ASN A 219 18.78 -3.32 -10.96
C ASN A 219 17.63 -4.29 -10.70
N ILE A 220 16.47 -3.74 -10.38
CA ILE A 220 15.24 -4.51 -10.13
C ILE A 220 14.12 -4.01 -11.03
N ASN A 221 13.22 -4.93 -11.38
CA ASN A 221 11.92 -4.59 -11.94
C ASN A 221 10.83 -5.09 -10.98
N LEU A 222 9.86 -4.22 -10.70
CA LEU A 222 8.72 -4.49 -9.85
C LEU A 222 7.46 -3.99 -10.53
N THR A 223 6.54 -4.89 -10.84
CA THR A 223 5.17 -4.58 -11.25
C THR A 223 4.23 -5.04 -10.17
N ALA A 224 3.48 -4.09 -9.59
CA ALA A 224 2.58 -4.35 -8.48
C ALA A 224 1.32 -3.49 -8.57
N ILE A 225 0.23 -4.02 -8.05
CA ILE A 225 -1.04 -3.32 -7.85
C ILE A 225 -1.20 -3.09 -6.35
N LEU A 226 -1.26 -1.83 -5.95
CA LEU A 226 -1.47 -1.41 -4.57
C LEU A 226 -2.84 -0.74 -4.45
N ILE A 227 -3.69 -1.31 -3.61
CA ILE A 227 -5.05 -0.81 -3.34
C ILE A 227 -5.14 -0.47 -1.86
N GLU A 228 -5.37 0.81 -1.58
CA GLU A 228 -5.51 1.35 -0.23
C GLU A 228 -6.92 1.91 -0.07
N ARG A 229 -7.63 1.49 0.97
CA ARG A 229 -8.99 1.96 1.24
C ARG A 229 -9.28 2.05 2.73
N ASN A 230 -10.19 2.94 3.06
CA ASN A 230 -10.79 3.10 4.37
C ASN A 230 -12.29 2.86 4.25
N LEU A 231 -12.82 1.87 4.99
CA LEU A 231 -14.23 1.47 4.88
C LEU A 231 -14.60 1.28 3.39
N ASP A 232 -15.48 2.14 2.86
CA ASP A 232 -15.95 2.11 1.47
C ASP A 232 -15.35 3.22 0.58
N ASN A 233 -14.26 3.86 0.99
CA ASN A 233 -13.62 4.95 0.25
C ASN A 233 -12.11 4.73 0.05
N TYR A 234 -11.58 5.23 -1.05
CA TYR A 234 -10.16 5.16 -1.43
C TYR A 234 -9.36 6.39 -1.00
N LEU A 235 -9.98 7.31 -0.24
CA LEU A 235 -9.30 8.50 0.30
C LEU A 235 -8.52 8.15 1.57
N SER A 236 -7.32 8.71 1.66
CA SER A 236 -6.55 8.75 2.90
C SER A 236 -7.34 9.51 3.97
N ALA A 237 -7.18 9.14 5.24
CA ALA A 237 -7.90 9.76 6.36
C ALA A 237 -7.82 11.30 6.37
N GLY A 238 -6.65 11.87 6.05
CA GLY A 238 -6.45 13.32 5.98
C GLY A 238 -7.10 14.00 4.77
N GLU A 239 -7.44 13.24 3.73
CA GLU A 239 -8.03 13.74 2.48
C GLU A 239 -9.56 13.62 2.45
N MET A 240 -10.16 12.79 3.32
CA MET A 240 -11.61 12.63 3.42
C MET A 240 -12.42 13.92 3.62
N PRO A 241 -11.98 14.91 4.43
CA PRO A 241 -12.77 16.12 4.62
C PRO A 241 -12.62 17.13 3.46
N LEU A 242 -11.64 16.98 2.56
CA LEU A 242 -11.37 17.93 1.48
C LEU A 242 -12.54 18.09 0.51
N PRO A 243 -13.18 17.01 0.00
CA PRO A 243 -14.34 17.14 -0.89
C PRO A 243 -15.47 17.96 -0.26
N VAL A 244 -15.79 17.73 1.01
CA VAL A 244 -16.83 18.48 1.75
C VAL A 244 -16.42 19.93 1.90
N LEU A 245 -15.15 20.20 2.21
CA LEU A 245 -14.60 21.55 2.33
C LEU A 245 -14.75 22.31 1.00
N TYR A 246 -14.27 21.75 -0.11
CA TYR A 246 -14.36 22.38 -1.43
C TYR A 246 -15.81 22.58 -1.87
N PHE A 247 -16.68 21.60 -1.64
CA PHE A 247 -18.09 21.72 -1.96
C PHE A 247 -18.77 22.84 -1.17
N THR A 248 -18.44 22.97 0.13
CA THR A 248 -18.96 24.05 0.98
C THR A 248 -18.55 25.43 0.45
N TRP A 249 -17.27 25.61 0.10
CA TRP A 249 -16.80 26.86 -0.51
C TRP A 249 -17.46 27.14 -1.86
N ALA A 250 -17.65 26.13 -2.70
CA ALA A 250 -18.34 26.27 -3.98
C ALA A 250 -19.77 26.79 -3.80
N VAL A 251 -20.52 26.26 -2.84
CA VAL A 251 -21.88 26.72 -2.52
C VAL A 251 -21.87 28.17 -2.00
N ILE A 252 -20.95 28.53 -1.11
CA ILE A 252 -20.83 29.89 -0.58
C ILE A 252 -20.56 30.89 -1.71
N TYR A 253 -19.61 30.60 -2.60
CA TYR A 253 -19.29 31.49 -3.73
C TYR A 253 -20.42 31.57 -4.75
N PHE A 254 -21.14 30.46 -4.98
CA PHE A 254 -22.31 30.45 -5.86
C PHE A 254 -23.42 31.36 -5.32
N LEU A 255 -23.76 31.25 -4.03
CA LEU A 255 -24.75 32.13 -3.38
C LEU A 255 -24.33 33.59 -3.37
N SER A 256 -23.04 33.84 -3.10
CA SER A 256 -22.46 35.19 -3.18
C SER A 256 -22.58 35.76 -4.60
N GLY A 257 -22.36 34.94 -5.64
CA GLY A 257 -22.56 35.32 -7.04
C GLY A 257 -23.98 35.75 -7.36
N PHE A 258 -25.01 35.02 -6.89
CA PHE A 258 -26.40 35.46 -7.06
C PHE A 258 -26.71 36.77 -6.34
N TYR A 259 -26.18 36.93 -5.13
CA TYR A 259 -26.34 38.16 -4.38
C TYR A 259 -25.77 39.36 -5.14
N TRP A 260 -24.56 39.22 -5.71
CA TRP A 260 -23.95 40.26 -6.54
C TRP A 260 -24.76 40.58 -7.80
N ILE A 261 -25.27 39.56 -8.51
CA ILE A 261 -26.14 39.76 -9.69
C ILE A 261 -27.42 40.50 -9.29
N PHE A 262 -28.03 40.16 -8.14
CA PHE A 262 -29.21 40.84 -7.64
C PHE A 262 -28.95 42.32 -7.33
N VAL A 263 -27.84 42.62 -6.65
CA VAL A 263 -27.43 44.00 -6.36
C VAL A 263 -27.21 44.78 -7.65
N LEU A 264 -26.45 44.24 -8.61
CA LEU A 264 -26.19 44.91 -9.89
C LEU A 264 -27.44 45.13 -10.74
N LYS A 265 -28.47 44.29 -10.58
CA LYS A 265 -29.75 44.45 -11.29
C LYS A 265 -30.70 45.43 -10.59
N THR A 266 -30.59 45.57 -9.28
CA THR A 266 -31.49 46.40 -8.46
C THR A 266 -30.97 47.84 -8.29
N SER A 267 -29.65 48.04 -8.40
CA SER A 267 -29.03 49.37 -8.52
C SER A 267 -29.26 49.99 -9.89
#